data_AF-A0A417LMR1-F1
#
_entry.id   AF-A0A417LMR1-F1
#
_cell.length_a   1.000
_cell.length_b   1.000
_cell.length_c   1.000
_cell.angle_alpha   90.00
_cell.angle_beta   90.00
_cell.angle_gamma   90.00
#
_symmetry.space_group_name_H-M   'P 1'
#
loop_
_entity.id
_entity.type
_entity.pdbx_description
1 polymer ?
#
loop_
_entity_poly.entity_id
_entity_poly.type
_entity_poly.pdbx_seq_one_letter_code
_entity_poly.pdbx_strand_id
1 'polypeptide(L)'
;MIDTREVRIGNYVYKTDNRTLKKERKKVFCIQPAFLSLDDVKGNPCDIHFIEPIPLDENILLDYGFTLIGQKYYSTQILDKLGLGIGKDNGVFMLLYVTDIAPNGFIILPMTNSIKYLHQFQNLYFDLVGEELQTEEERKKKG
;
A
#
# COMPACT_ATOMS: atom_id res chain seq x y z
N MET A 1 9.74 -7.85 -11.34
CA MET A 1 8.54 -7.83 -12.19
C MET A 1 7.32 -8.02 -11.31
N ILE A 2 6.25 -7.28 -11.55
CA ILE A 2 5.00 -7.43 -10.78
C ILE A 2 4.24 -8.68 -11.23
N ASP A 3 3.57 -9.39 -10.31
CA ASP A 3 2.65 -10.48 -10.64
C ASP A 3 1.24 -9.90 -10.87
N THR A 4 0.71 -10.01 -12.09
CA THR A 4 -0.62 -9.46 -12.43
C THR A 4 -1.75 -10.10 -11.64
N ARG A 5 -1.54 -11.29 -11.05
CA ARG A 5 -2.51 -11.97 -10.17
C ARG A 5 -2.63 -11.32 -8.79
N GLU A 6 -1.61 -10.56 -8.37
CA GLU A 6 -1.61 -9.81 -7.10
C GLU A 6 -2.09 -8.36 -7.29
N VAL A 7 -2.22 -7.89 -8.52
CA VAL A 7 -2.63 -6.52 -8.82
C VAL A 7 -4.15 -6.42 -8.92
N ARG A 8 -4.71 -5.33 -8.37
CA ARG A 8 -6.12 -4.95 -8.52
C ARG A 8 -6.23 -3.56 -9.15
N ILE A 9 -7.40 -3.29 -9.73
CA ILE A 9 -7.76 -1.94 -10.18
C ILE A 9 -7.64 -1.01 -8.96
N GLY A 10 -7.06 0.17 -9.17
CA GLY A 10 -6.79 1.14 -8.10
C GLY A 10 -5.40 1.02 -7.47
N ASN A 11 -4.67 -0.08 -7.68
CA ASN A 11 -3.31 -0.20 -7.18
C ASN A 11 -2.35 0.78 -7.86
N TYR A 12 -1.37 1.27 -7.10
CA TYR A 12 -0.27 2.08 -7.61
C TYR A 12 0.94 1.20 -7.94
N VAL A 13 1.54 1.46 -9.10
CA VAL A 13 2.74 0.79 -9.60
C VAL A 13 3.73 1.80 -10.18
N TYR A 14 4.99 1.41 -10.32
CA TYR A 14 5.95 2.18 -11.10
C TYR A 14 5.88 1.78 -12.56
N LYS A 15 5.76 2.76 -13.45
CA LYS A 15 6.04 2.61 -14.87
C LYS A 15 7.42 3.20 -15.16
N THR A 16 8.30 2.42 -15.78
CA THR A 16 9.61 2.91 -16.21
C THR A 16 9.49 3.50 -17.62
N ASP A 17 9.96 4.73 -17.81
CA ASP A 17 10.06 5.35 -19.13
C ASP A 17 11.26 4.78 -19.89
N ASN A 18 11.00 4.19 -21.06
CA ASN A 18 12.03 3.48 -21.83
C ASN A 18 13.15 4.38 -22.38
N ARG A 19 12.97 5.70 -22.41
CA ARG A 19 13.96 6.64 -22.93
C ARG A 19 14.81 7.24 -21.82
N THR A 20 14.19 7.54 -20.69
CA THR A 20 14.81 8.28 -19.58
C THR A 20 15.13 7.40 -18.38
N LEU A 21 14.63 6.15 -18.36
CA LEU A 21 14.69 5.21 -17.24
C LEU A 21 14.08 5.75 -15.93
N LYS A 22 13.34 6.85 -16.01
CA LYS A 22 12.63 7.42 -14.86
C LYS A 22 11.42 6.57 -14.53
N LYS A 23 11.20 6.37 -13.23
CA LYS A 23 10.03 5.68 -12.70
C LYS A 23 8.95 6.70 -12.36
N GLU A 24 7.76 6.50 -12.87
CA GLU A 24 6.59 7.30 -12.53
C GLU A 24 5.56 6.42 -11.81
N ARG A 25 5.02 6.93 -10.69
CA ARG A 25 3.90 6.28 -10.01
C ARG A 25 2.64 6.48 -10.85
N LYS A 26 1.95 5.39 -11.19
CA LYS A 26 0.68 5.40 -11.93
C LYS A 26 -0.31 4.45 -11.29
N LYS A 27 -1.61 4.75 -11.38
CA LYS A 27 -2.69 3.89 -10.92
C LYS A 27 -3.13 2.95 -12.03
N VAL A 28 -3.44 1.71 -11.66
CA VAL A 28 -3.97 0.69 -12.56
C VAL A 28 -5.47 0.91 -12.74
N PHE A 29 -5.95 0.98 -13.99
CA PHE A 29 -7.39 1.08 -14.30
C PHE A 29 -7.93 -0.09 -15.12
N CYS A 30 -7.07 -0.90 -15.74
CA CYS A 30 -7.46 -2.13 -16.44
C CYS A 30 -6.35 -3.19 -16.36
N ILE A 31 -6.74 -4.45 -16.21
CA ILE A 31 -5.84 -5.59 -16.05
C ILE A 31 -6.11 -6.60 -17.15
N GLN A 32 -5.04 -7.03 -17.82
CA GLN A 32 -5.04 -8.11 -18.81
C GLN A 32 -3.88 -9.07 -18.47
N PRO A 33 -3.90 -10.33 -18.94
CA PRO A 33 -2.91 -11.33 -18.52
C PRO A 33 -1.44 -10.88 -18.67
N ALA A 34 -1.12 -10.19 -19.77
CA ALA A 34 0.23 -9.72 -20.10
C ALA A 34 0.37 -8.18 -20.12
N PHE A 35 -0.70 -7.45 -19.82
CA PHE A 35 -0.70 -5.99 -19.92
C PHE A 35 -1.49 -5.31 -18.81
N LEU A 36 -1.07 -4.11 -18.43
CA LEU A 36 -1.81 -3.22 -17.54
C LEU A 36 -2.09 -1.91 -18.26
N SER A 37 -3.29 -1.37 -18.08
CA SER A 37 -3.55 0.02 -18.49
C SER A 37 -3.47 0.92 -17.26
N LEU A 38 -2.70 2.00 -17.41
CA LEU A 38 -2.37 2.93 -16.34
C LEU A 38 -2.95 4.32 -16.62
N ASP A 39 -3.33 5.08 -15.59
CA ASP A 39 -3.96 6.42 -15.67
C ASP A 39 -3.60 7.21 -16.93
N ASP A 40 -4.59 7.48 -17.80
CA ASP A 40 -4.51 8.29 -19.03
C ASP A 40 -3.09 8.47 -19.65
N VAL A 41 -2.39 7.36 -19.90
CA VAL A 41 -1.06 7.37 -20.51
C VAL A 41 -1.19 7.14 -22.02
N LYS A 42 -0.54 7.99 -22.83
CA LYS A 42 -0.25 7.66 -24.24
C LYS A 42 0.52 6.35 -24.32
N GLY A 43 -0.02 5.37 -25.04
CA GLY A 43 0.61 4.05 -25.21
C GLY A 43 0.11 2.97 -24.24
N ASN A 44 -1.10 3.11 -23.70
CA ASN A 44 -1.83 1.97 -23.16
C ASN A 44 -2.28 1.00 -24.30
N PRO A 45 -2.39 -0.31 -24.02
CA PRO A 45 -2.01 -0.98 -22.77
C PRO A 45 -0.48 -1.18 -22.66
N CYS A 46 0.05 -1.19 -21.43
CA CYS A 46 1.47 -1.29 -21.14
C CYS A 46 1.88 -2.73 -20.81
N ASP A 47 2.97 -3.21 -21.42
CA ASP A 47 3.52 -4.52 -21.14
C ASP A 47 4.05 -4.59 -19.69
N ILE A 48 3.73 -5.68 -18.98
CA ILE A 48 4.08 -5.91 -17.58
C ILE A 48 5.58 -5.88 -17.31
N HIS A 49 6.43 -6.11 -18.31
CA HIS A 49 7.88 -6.05 -18.15
C HIS A 49 8.40 -4.63 -17.89
N PHE A 50 7.61 -3.60 -18.22
CA PHE A 50 7.92 -2.19 -17.92
C PHE A 50 7.25 -1.70 -16.63
N ILE A 51 6.57 -2.61 -15.91
CA ILE A 51 5.87 -2.32 -14.67
C ILE A 51 6.61 -2.96 -13.50
N GLU A 52 6.88 -2.13 -12.51
CA GLU A 52 7.55 -2.54 -11.29
C GLU A 52 6.65 -2.29 -10.07
N PRO A 53 6.65 -3.21 -9.09
CA PRO A 53 5.97 -2.95 -7.84
C PRO A 53 6.70 -1.82 -7.09
N ILE A 54 5.93 -0.97 -6.40
CA ILE A 54 6.48 0.08 -5.53
C ILE A 54 6.87 -0.58 -4.20
N PRO A 55 8.15 -0.60 -3.79
CA PRO A 55 8.56 -1.10 -2.47
C PRO A 55 7.85 -0.32 -1.37
N LEU A 56 7.41 -1.00 -0.32
CA LEU A 56 6.86 -0.32 0.85
C LEU A 56 8.02 0.18 1.72
N ASP A 57 8.05 1.48 1.99
CA ASP A 57 9.06 2.11 2.83
C ASP A 57 8.43 3.15 3.78
N GLU A 58 9.26 3.73 4.66
CA GLU A 58 8.82 4.74 5.63
C GLU A 58 8.12 5.94 4.97
N ASN A 59 8.66 6.47 3.87
CA ASN A 59 8.10 7.65 3.22
C ASN A 59 6.70 7.38 2.70
N ILE A 60 6.49 6.21 2.09
CA ILE A 60 5.16 5.76 1.65
C ILE A 60 4.22 5.65 2.83
N LEU A 61 4.62 4.99 3.92
CA LEU A 61 3.74 4.85 5.08
C LEU A 61 3.30 6.21 5.63
N LEU A 62 4.24 7.17 5.74
CA LEU A 62 3.95 8.54 6.16
C LEU A 62 2.99 9.25 5.18
N ASP A 63 3.21 9.14 3.88
CA ASP A 63 2.32 9.72 2.84
C ASP A 63 0.87 9.21 2.93
N TYR A 64 0.69 7.98 3.42
CA TYR A 64 -0.60 7.33 3.63
C TYR A 64 -1.17 7.52 5.05
N GLY A 65 -0.60 8.42 5.85
CA GLY A 65 -1.12 8.81 7.16
C GLY A 65 -0.81 7.81 8.28
N PHE A 66 0.26 7.02 8.14
CA PHE A 66 0.81 6.27 9.27
C PHE A 66 1.62 7.19 10.18
N THR A 67 1.59 6.88 11.47
CA THR A 67 2.36 7.60 12.50
C THR A 67 3.33 6.65 13.18
N LEU A 68 4.53 7.14 13.49
CA LEU A 68 5.52 6.34 14.22
C LEU A 68 5.19 6.35 15.73
N ILE A 69 4.84 5.19 16.27
CA ILE A 69 4.47 5.01 17.67
C ILE A 69 5.63 4.38 18.43
N GLY A 70 6.03 5.03 19.54
CA GLY A 70 7.02 4.51 20.48
C GLY A 70 8.37 4.17 19.85
N GLN A 71 8.72 4.80 18.72
CA GLN A 71 9.92 4.51 17.91
C GLN A 71 10.04 3.06 17.41
N LYS A 72 8.94 2.29 17.43
CA LYS A 72 8.96 0.85 17.12
C LYS A 72 8.12 0.49 15.90
N TYR A 73 6.96 1.14 15.71
CA TYR A 73 5.99 0.74 14.70
C TYR A 73 5.40 1.95 13.98
N TYR A 74 5.29 1.88 12.65
CA TYR A 74 4.39 2.76 11.91
C TYR A 74 2.98 2.20 12.04
N SER A 75 2.02 3.02 12.45
CA SER A 75 0.65 2.58 12.69
C SER A 75 -0.39 3.58 12.20
N THR A 76 -1.54 3.06 11.78
CA THR A 76 -2.74 3.84 11.50
C THR A 76 -3.98 3.11 12.02
N GLN A 77 -4.98 3.85 12.46
CA GLN A 77 -6.28 3.29 12.82
C GLN A 77 -7.09 3.05 11.54
N ILE A 78 -7.68 1.87 11.40
CA ILE A 78 -8.47 1.48 10.22
C ILE A 78 -9.95 1.29 10.52
N LEU A 79 -10.31 0.84 11.73
CA LEU A 79 -11.70 0.68 12.19
C LEU A 79 -11.78 0.98 13.69
N ASP A 80 -12.98 0.93 14.27
CA ASP A 80 -13.13 1.02 15.73
C ASP A 80 -12.27 -0.04 16.41
N LYS A 81 -11.38 0.42 17.30
CA LYS A 81 -10.39 -0.40 18.01
C LYS A 81 -9.43 -1.22 17.14
N LEU A 82 -9.38 -1.03 15.82
CA LEU A 82 -8.50 -1.78 14.94
C LEU A 82 -7.51 -0.88 14.23
N GLY A 83 -6.23 -1.23 14.28
CA GLY A 83 -5.15 -0.53 13.58
C GLY A 83 -4.28 -1.49 12.78
N LEU A 84 -3.61 -0.96 11.76
CA LEU A 84 -2.55 -1.65 11.04
C LEU A 84 -1.21 -1.15 11.55
N GLY A 85 -0.27 -2.06 11.78
CA GLY A 85 1.08 -1.76 12.26
C GLY A 85 2.14 -2.42 11.38
N ILE A 86 3.26 -1.72 11.16
CA ILE A 86 4.46 -2.26 10.52
C ILE A 86 5.66 -1.99 11.42
N GLY A 87 6.40 -3.04 11.75
CA GLY A 87 7.64 -2.91 12.53
C GLY A 87 8.70 -2.10 11.78
N LYS A 88 9.23 -1.07 12.42
CA LYS A 88 10.24 -0.18 11.83
C LYS A 88 11.50 -0.92 11.40
N ASP A 89 11.99 -1.84 12.25
CA ASP A 89 13.28 -2.49 12.03
C ASP A 89 13.20 -3.79 11.22
N ASN A 90 12.03 -4.45 11.21
CA ASN A 90 11.86 -5.78 10.60
C ASN A 90 10.80 -5.82 9.48
N GLY A 91 10.05 -4.74 9.26
CA GLY A 91 8.98 -4.67 8.27
C GLY A 91 7.82 -5.64 8.53
N VAL A 92 7.74 -6.25 9.72
CA VAL A 92 6.70 -7.25 10.02
C VAL A 92 5.37 -6.54 10.14
N PHE A 93 4.41 -7.01 9.35
CA PHE A 93 3.06 -6.52 9.36
C PHE A 93 2.28 -7.10 10.54
N MET A 94 1.46 -6.28 11.18
CA MET A 94 0.70 -6.60 12.38
C MET A 94 -0.67 -5.95 12.32
N LEU A 95 -1.65 -6.64 12.87
CA LEU A 95 -2.94 -6.05 13.20
C LEU A 95 -2.93 -5.70 14.69
N LEU A 96 -3.40 -4.50 15.04
CA LEU A 96 -3.40 -3.97 16.39
C LEU A 96 -4.84 -3.84 16.86
N TYR A 97 -5.20 -4.55 17.94
CA TYR A 97 -6.52 -4.39 18.57
C TYR A 97 -6.38 -3.51 19.82
N VAL A 98 -6.91 -2.29 19.77
CA VAL A 98 -6.87 -1.32 20.86
C VAL A 98 -7.86 -1.73 21.95
N THR A 99 -7.35 -1.93 23.17
CA THR A 99 -8.14 -2.39 24.32
C THR A 99 -7.52 -1.92 25.62
N ASP A 100 -8.39 -1.62 26.57
CA ASP A 100 -8.10 -1.32 27.97
C ASP A 100 -7.66 -2.55 28.79
N ILE A 101 -7.84 -3.76 28.28
CA ILE A 101 -7.45 -5.01 28.97
C ILE A 101 -5.94 -5.26 28.86
N ALA A 102 -5.29 -4.77 27.81
CA ALA A 102 -3.87 -4.93 27.60
C ALA A 102 -3.08 -3.81 28.30
N PRO A 103 -1.98 -4.09 29.04
CA PRO A 103 -1.22 -3.07 29.78
C PRO A 103 -0.68 -1.91 28.93
N ASN A 104 -0.41 -2.18 27.65
CA ASN A 104 0.07 -1.23 26.64
C ASN A 104 -1.06 -0.59 25.82
N GLY A 105 -2.33 -0.89 26.13
CA GLY A 105 -3.50 -0.36 25.43
C GLY A 105 -3.84 -1.08 24.11
N PHE A 106 -3.11 -2.13 23.73
CA PHE A 106 -3.39 -2.90 22.51
C PHE A 106 -2.82 -4.32 22.51
N ILE A 107 -3.48 -5.22 21.78
CA ILE A 107 -3.02 -6.58 21.48
C ILE A 107 -2.41 -6.60 20.07
N ILE A 108 -1.25 -7.24 19.92
CA ILE A 108 -0.62 -7.48 18.62
C ILE A 108 -1.11 -8.83 18.08
N LEU A 109 -1.70 -8.81 16.90
CA LEU A 109 -2.07 -10.00 16.13
C LEU A 109 -1.03 -10.16 15.02
N PRO A 110 -0.06 -11.08 15.18
CA PRO A 110 1.00 -11.26 14.18
C PRO A 110 0.41 -11.80 12.88
N MET A 111 0.82 -11.21 11.77
CA MET A 111 0.47 -11.68 10.43
C MET A 111 1.62 -12.52 9.88
N THR A 112 1.31 -13.66 9.27
CA THR A 112 2.30 -14.57 8.68
C THR A 112 2.85 -14.05 7.36
N ASN A 113 2.11 -13.16 6.70
CA ASN A 113 2.45 -12.67 5.37
C ASN A 113 3.28 -11.39 5.48
N SER A 114 4.45 -11.39 4.86
CA SER A 114 5.25 -10.17 4.71
C SER A 114 4.64 -9.28 3.63
N ILE A 115 4.33 -8.03 3.96
CA ILE A 115 3.94 -7.03 2.98
C ILE A 115 5.20 -6.27 2.56
N LYS A 116 5.58 -6.41 1.29
CA LYS A 116 6.82 -5.82 0.75
C LYS A 116 6.56 -4.66 -0.21
N TYR A 117 5.36 -4.60 -0.77
CA TYR A 117 5.02 -3.68 -1.83
C TYR A 117 3.71 -2.95 -1.54
N LEU A 118 3.60 -1.72 -2.06
CA LEU A 118 2.43 -0.86 -1.86
C LEU A 118 1.13 -1.51 -2.35
N HIS A 119 1.12 -2.19 -3.50
CA HIS A 119 -0.09 -2.84 -4.01
C HIS A 119 -0.63 -3.92 -3.05
N GLN A 120 0.25 -4.69 -2.41
CA GLN A 120 -0.13 -5.70 -1.41
C GLN A 120 -0.77 -5.03 -0.19
N PHE A 121 -0.20 -3.89 0.23
CA PHE A 121 -0.74 -3.10 1.33
C PHE A 121 -2.10 -2.48 0.99
N GLN A 122 -2.26 -1.91 -0.22
CA GLN A 122 -3.52 -1.36 -0.71
C GLN A 122 -4.63 -2.42 -0.76
N ASN A 123 -4.31 -3.62 -1.27
CA ASN A 123 -5.27 -4.72 -1.35
C ASN A 123 -5.71 -5.17 0.05
N LEU A 124 -4.78 -5.30 0.99
CA LEU A 124 -5.11 -5.64 2.36
C LEU A 124 -5.97 -4.56 3.04
N TYR A 125 -5.61 -3.29 2.87
CA TYR A 125 -6.40 -2.18 3.40
C TYR A 125 -7.83 -2.21 2.85
N PHE A 126 -8.00 -2.41 1.54
CA PHE A 126 -9.31 -2.53 0.92
C PHE A 126 -10.10 -3.74 1.46
N ASP A 127 -9.46 -4.91 1.60
CA ASP A 127 -10.10 -6.11 2.13
C ASP A 127 -10.57 -5.94 3.59
N LEU A 128 -9.92 -5.05 4.37
CA LEU A 128 -10.27 -4.77 5.77
C LEU A 128 -11.27 -3.62 5.93
N VAL A 129 -11.15 -2.56 5.13
CA VAL A 129 -11.88 -1.30 5.31
C VAL A 129 -13.02 -1.14 4.31
N GLY A 130 -12.94 -1.78 3.15
CA GLY A 130 -13.89 -1.63 2.04
C GLY A 130 -13.69 -0.35 1.22
N GLU A 131 -12.64 0.42 1.49
CA GLU A 131 -12.30 1.67 0.80
C GLU A 131 -10.88 1.63 0.26
N GLU A 132 -10.64 2.37 -0.83
CA GLU A 132 -9.30 2.54 -1.40
C GLU A 132 -8.39 3.29 -0.43
N LEU A 133 -7.17 2.78 -0.22
CA LEU A 133 -6.16 3.49 0.55
C LEU A 133 -5.77 4.79 -0.16
N GLN A 134 -5.95 5.92 0.52
CA GLN A 134 -5.68 7.25 -0.01
C GLN A 134 -4.50 7.93 0.68
N THR A 135 -3.70 8.69 -0.08
CA THR A 135 -2.69 9.58 0.50
C THR A 135 -3.34 10.75 1.24
N GLU A 136 -2.58 11.44 2.10
CA GLU A 136 -3.07 12.66 2.74
C GLU A 136 -3.53 13.73 1.72
N GLU A 137 -2.81 13.86 0.60
CA GLU A 137 -3.15 14.81 -0.44
C GLU A 137 -4.48 14.45 -1.12
N GLU A 138 -4.72 13.17 -1.38
CA GLU A 138 -5.98 12.68 -1.97
C GLU A 138 -7.17 12.86 -1.02
N ARG A 139 -6.96 12.68 0.29
CA ARG A 139 -7.99 12.94 1.31
C ARG A 139 -8.37 14.42 1.35
N LYS A 140 -7.39 15.33 1.30
CA LYS A 140 -7.61 16.79 1.29
C LYS A 140 -8.37 17.30 0.07
N LYS A 141 -8.30 16.60 -1.07
CA LYS A 141 -9.02 16.98 -2.30
C LYS A 141 -10.51 16.58 -2.30
N LYS A 142 -10.94 15.72 -1.38
CA LYS A 142 -12.32 15.22 -1.28
C LYS A 142 -13.17 15.92 -0.20
N GLY A 143 -12.55 16.68 0.70
CA GLY A 143 -13.23 17.48 1.73
C GLY A 143 -13.35 18.93 1.33
#